data_AF-A0A9C9MJQ5-F1
#
_entry.id   AF-A0A9C9MJQ5-F1
#
_cell.length_a   1.000
_cell.length_b   1.000
_cell.length_c   1.000
_cell.angle_alpha   90.00
_cell.angle_beta   90.00
_cell.angle_gamma   90.00
#
_symmetry.space_group_name_H-M   'P 1'
#
loop_
_entity.id
_entity.type
_entity.pdbx_description
1 polymer ?
#
loop_
_entity_poly.entity_id
_entity_poly.type
_entity_poly.pdbx_seq_one_letter_code
_entity_poly.pdbx_strand_id
1 'polypeptide(L)'
;MNRNPIASNSCADTTDGHWWDDDSIHVRKPNIYIYPAQKMNLALKVVFPQGGSITESIPLYNDIWNIEVEPSGLIDNQYTFLYYECKIADQFKYNAGWQIKGTQLENFFRNNLSETGFIESEIKDFVEYWIPRLESSDDYLIYPQFCADIDPFIELQFSNEPESLLRLLY
;
A
#
# COMPACT_ATOMS: atom_id res chain seq x y z
N MET A 1 32.79 -48.64 -15.94
CA MET A 1 33.00 -47.27 -15.41
C MET A 1 31.99 -46.34 -16.08
N ASN A 2 31.08 -45.74 -15.30
CA ASN A 2 30.44 -44.41 -15.44
C ASN A 2 30.27 -43.78 -16.86
N ARG A 3 29.13 -43.25 -17.31
CA ARG A 3 27.86 -42.79 -16.69
C ARG A 3 26.68 -42.87 -17.68
N ASN A 4 25.48 -43.03 -17.11
CA ASN A 4 24.10 -42.90 -17.66
C ASN A 4 23.63 -41.40 -17.68
N PRO A 5 22.34 -41.01 -17.90
CA PRO A 5 21.12 -41.61 -18.54
C PRO A 5 20.37 -40.59 -19.49
N ILE A 6 19.16 -40.78 -20.06
CA ILE A 6 17.72 -40.70 -19.56
C ILE A 6 16.85 -40.93 -20.84
N ALA A 7 15.70 -41.61 -20.92
CA ALA A 7 14.42 -41.42 -20.23
C ALA A 7 13.45 -42.62 -20.47
N SER A 8 12.66 -42.97 -19.45
CA SER A 8 11.32 -43.55 -19.63
C SER A 8 10.57 -43.48 -18.30
N ASN A 9 9.43 -42.80 -18.26
CA ASN A 9 8.14 -43.45 -17.98
C ASN A 9 6.99 -42.46 -17.78
N SER A 10 5.82 -43.03 -18.09
CA SER A 10 4.48 -42.51 -18.30
C SER A 10 3.64 -42.25 -17.04
N CYS A 11 2.62 -41.40 -17.25
CA CYS A 11 1.27 -41.40 -16.68
C CYS A 11 1.07 -41.32 -15.16
N ALA A 12 0.60 -40.16 -14.70
CA ALA A 12 -0.57 -40.05 -13.81
C ALA A 12 -1.29 -38.73 -14.10
N ASP A 13 -2.57 -38.86 -14.44
CA ASP A 13 -3.53 -37.77 -14.51
C ASP A 13 -4.02 -37.52 -13.08
N THR A 14 -3.73 -36.34 -12.54
CA THR A 14 -4.37 -35.82 -11.32
C THR A 14 -4.82 -34.40 -11.62
N THR A 15 -6.10 -34.28 -11.96
CA THR A 15 -6.85 -33.04 -11.81
C THR A 15 -6.90 -32.71 -10.32
N ASP A 16 -6.07 -31.76 -9.88
CA ASP A 16 -6.47 -30.76 -8.89
C ASP A 16 -5.37 -29.71 -8.77
N GLY A 17 -5.74 -28.49 -9.13
CA GLY A 17 -4.87 -27.32 -9.12
C GLY A 17 -5.64 -26.19 -9.77
N HIS A 18 -6.53 -25.56 -9.00
CA HIS A 18 -7.09 -24.27 -9.37
C HIS A 18 -5.95 -23.27 -9.54
N TRP A 19 -5.54 -23.01 -10.78
CA TRP A 19 -4.52 -22.05 -11.17
C TRP A 19 -5.07 -20.61 -11.21
N TRP A 20 -5.57 -20.09 -10.09
CA TRP A 20 -6.04 -18.70 -10.00
C TRP A 20 -5.62 -18.05 -8.67
N ASP A 21 -4.33 -18.02 -8.37
CA ASP A 21 -3.86 -17.39 -7.13
C ASP A 21 -2.50 -16.66 -7.26
N ASP A 22 -2.13 -16.18 -8.46
CA ASP A 22 -0.79 -15.61 -8.72
C ASP A 22 -0.77 -14.18 -9.31
N ASP A 23 -1.86 -13.43 -9.25
CA ASP A 23 -1.86 -12.01 -9.69
C ASP A 23 -2.23 -11.07 -8.53
N SER A 24 -1.79 -11.38 -7.31
CA SER A 24 -2.07 -10.54 -6.14
C SER A 24 -0.82 -9.87 -5.60
N ILE A 25 -0.89 -8.55 -5.41
CA ILE A 25 0.18 -7.76 -4.78
C ILE A 25 -0.10 -7.49 -3.31
N HIS A 26 0.98 -7.31 -2.56
CA HIS A 26 0.93 -6.85 -1.18
C HIS A 26 1.23 -5.35 -1.14
N VAL A 27 0.19 -4.54 -0.89
CA VAL A 27 0.32 -3.09 -0.72
C VAL A 27 0.71 -2.82 0.73
N ARG A 28 1.92 -2.30 0.91
CA ARG A 28 2.52 -2.11 2.23
C ARG A 28 2.44 -0.65 2.67
N LYS A 29 2.08 -0.45 3.93
CA LYS A 29 1.98 0.87 4.59
C LYS A 29 1.28 1.97 3.77
N PRO A 30 0.08 1.77 3.19
CA PRO A 30 -0.80 2.85 2.75
C PRO A 30 -1.37 3.66 3.93
N ASN A 31 -0.51 4.16 4.82
CA ASN A 31 -0.85 4.92 6.02
C ASN A 31 -2.00 5.93 5.77
N ILE A 32 -2.96 6.01 6.68
CA ILE A 32 -4.06 6.99 6.60
C ILE A 32 -3.84 8.08 7.64
N TYR A 33 -3.61 9.30 7.16
CA TYR A 33 -3.53 10.53 7.96
C TYR A 33 -4.87 11.26 7.89
N ILE A 34 -5.34 11.82 9.01
CA ILE A 34 -6.68 12.40 9.12
C ILE A 34 -6.59 13.73 9.87
N TYR A 35 -7.00 14.83 9.25
CA TYR A 35 -6.91 16.18 9.81
C TYR A 35 -8.28 16.89 9.79
N PRO A 36 -9.15 16.65 10.77
CA PRO A 36 -10.46 17.31 10.82
C PRO A 36 -10.33 18.77 11.29
N ALA A 37 -11.26 19.64 10.87
CA ALA A 37 -11.26 21.04 11.32
C ALA A 37 -11.52 21.19 12.83
N GLN A 38 -12.25 20.24 13.43
CA GLN A 38 -12.55 20.17 14.86
C GLN A 38 -12.43 18.72 15.34
N LYS A 39 -12.20 18.54 16.63
CA LYS A 39 -12.17 17.21 17.25
C LYS A 39 -13.48 16.48 16.99
N MET A 40 -13.41 15.24 16.50
CA MET A 40 -14.60 14.48 16.14
C MET A 40 -14.42 12.97 16.26
N ASN A 41 -15.54 12.28 16.42
CA ASN A 41 -15.61 10.82 16.23
C ASN A 41 -15.81 10.52 14.74
N LEU A 42 -15.02 9.61 14.21
CA LEU A 42 -15.03 9.19 12.81
C LEU A 42 -15.09 7.67 12.73
N ALA A 43 -16.00 7.15 11.92
CA ALA A 43 -15.99 5.77 11.51
C ALA A 43 -15.35 5.68 10.12
N LEU A 44 -14.32 4.85 9.97
CA LEU A 44 -13.59 4.64 8.73
C LEU A 44 -13.56 3.15 8.39
N LYS A 45 -14.05 2.84 7.19
CA LYS A 45 -14.02 1.48 6.62
C LYS A 45 -13.18 1.45 5.36
N VAL A 46 -12.30 0.46 5.27
CA VAL A 46 -11.58 0.09 4.05
C VAL A 46 -12.37 -0.98 3.32
N VAL A 47 -12.72 -0.73 2.07
CA VAL A 47 -13.47 -1.63 1.20
C VAL A 47 -12.61 -2.02 0.01
N PHE A 48 -12.73 -3.26 -0.44
CA PHE A 48 -12.04 -3.79 -1.60
C PHE A 48 -13.04 -4.16 -2.70
N PRO A 49 -13.45 -3.22 -3.57
CA PRO A 49 -14.52 -3.45 -4.56
C PRO A 49 -14.24 -4.61 -5.52
N GLN A 50 -12.96 -4.88 -5.80
CA GLN A 50 -12.50 -5.98 -6.66
C GLN A 50 -11.93 -7.18 -5.89
N GLY A 51 -12.22 -7.26 -4.59
CA GLY A 51 -11.65 -8.26 -3.71
C GLY A 51 -10.28 -7.87 -3.18
N GLY A 52 -9.96 -8.45 -2.02
CA GLY A 52 -8.79 -8.10 -1.23
C GLY A 52 -9.10 -8.13 0.26
N SER A 53 -8.07 -7.95 1.07
CA SER A 53 -8.20 -7.97 2.53
C SER A 53 -7.06 -7.22 3.18
N ILE A 54 -7.34 -6.59 4.32
CA ILE A 54 -6.29 -6.10 5.22
C ILE A 54 -5.53 -7.32 5.77
N THR A 55 -4.21 -7.26 5.70
CA THR A 55 -3.28 -8.31 6.17
C THR A 55 -2.69 -7.95 7.53
N GLU A 56 -2.41 -6.68 7.75
CA GLU A 56 -1.84 -6.14 8.99
C GLU A 56 -2.49 -4.80 9.31
N SER A 57 -2.67 -4.46 10.58
CA SER A 57 -3.23 -3.16 10.98
C SER A 57 -2.88 -2.75 12.40
N ILE A 58 -2.70 -1.45 12.61
CA ILE A 58 -2.54 -0.82 13.92
C ILE A 58 -3.30 0.52 13.91
N PRO A 59 -4.32 0.71 14.76
CA PRO A 59 -4.95 -0.29 15.65
C PRO A 59 -5.50 -1.50 14.89
N LEU A 60 -5.76 -2.60 15.60
CA LEU A 60 -6.37 -3.80 15.02
C LEU A 60 -7.66 -3.44 14.27
N TYR A 61 -7.72 -3.77 12.99
CA TYR A 61 -8.89 -3.56 12.16
C TYR A 61 -9.89 -4.72 12.28
N ASN A 62 -11.10 -4.41 12.72
CA ASN A 62 -12.22 -5.35 12.81
C ASN A 62 -13.41 -4.80 12.01
N ASP A 63 -13.29 -4.80 10.68
CA ASP A 63 -14.25 -4.29 9.69
C ASP A 63 -14.47 -2.77 9.65
N ILE A 64 -14.17 -2.06 10.73
CA ILE A 64 -14.28 -0.60 10.81
C ILE A 64 -13.40 -0.08 11.94
N TRP A 65 -12.74 1.06 11.72
CA TRP A 65 -12.14 1.84 12.79
C TRP A 65 -13.15 2.88 13.27
N ASN A 66 -13.49 2.85 14.56
CA ASN A 66 -14.24 3.92 15.22
C ASN A 66 -13.27 4.67 16.12
N ILE A 67 -12.92 5.88 15.73
CA ILE A 67 -11.80 6.63 16.31
C ILE A 67 -12.21 8.04 16.68
N GLU A 68 -11.55 8.61 17.68
CA GLU A 68 -11.57 10.03 17.98
C GLU A 68 -10.34 10.69 17.35
N VAL A 69 -10.54 11.73 16.53
CA VAL A 69 -9.44 12.42 15.82
C VAL A 69 -9.44 13.90 16.18
N GLU A 70 -8.27 14.42 16.52
CA GLU A 70 -8.04 15.84 16.78
C GLU A 70 -7.52 16.58 15.54
N PRO A 71 -7.68 17.92 15.45
CA PRO A 71 -7.16 18.70 14.31
C PRO A 71 -5.66 18.58 14.08
N SER A 72 -4.90 18.15 15.10
CA SER A 72 -3.47 17.86 15.01
C SER A 72 -3.14 16.58 14.23
N GLY A 73 -4.14 15.75 13.92
CA GLY A 73 -3.97 14.41 13.38
C GLY A 73 -3.74 13.32 14.43
N LEU A 74 -3.84 13.67 15.72
CA LEU A 74 -3.76 12.69 16.81
C LEU A 74 -5.07 11.88 16.86
N ILE A 75 -4.92 10.56 16.82
CA ILE A 75 -6.00 9.56 16.81
C ILE A 75 -5.99 8.82 18.15
N ASP A 76 -7.12 8.80 18.84
CA ASP A 76 -7.33 8.14 20.14
C ASP A 76 -6.25 8.48 21.19
N ASN A 77 -5.69 9.69 21.12
CA ASN A 77 -4.56 10.16 21.93
C ASN A 77 -3.29 9.29 21.86
N GLN A 78 -3.15 8.45 20.83
CA GLN A 78 -2.09 7.44 20.75
C GLN A 78 -1.39 7.38 19.39
N TYR A 79 -2.12 7.51 18.29
CA TYR A 79 -1.59 7.27 16.95
C TYR A 79 -1.58 8.57 16.13
N THR A 80 -0.60 8.71 15.24
CA THR A 80 -0.52 9.83 14.28
C THR A 80 -1.02 9.47 12.88
N PHE A 81 -1.30 8.17 12.65
CA PHE A 81 -1.91 7.62 11.44
C PHE A 81 -2.51 6.25 11.75
N LEU A 82 -3.43 5.81 10.90
CA LEU A 82 -3.85 4.40 10.87
C LEU A 82 -2.91 3.62 9.97
N TYR A 83 -2.25 2.62 10.54
CA TYR A 83 -1.41 1.70 9.80
C TYR A 83 -2.27 0.55 9.28
N TYR A 84 -2.12 0.23 8.00
CA TYR A 84 -2.52 -1.08 7.50
C TYR A 84 -1.59 -1.53 6.37
N GLU A 85 -1.61 -2.83 6.10
CA GLU A 85 -1.18 -3.42 4.83
C GLU A 85 -2.35 -4.22 4.27
N CYS A 86 -2.38 -4.45 2.96
CA CYS A 86 -3.43 -5.25 2.35
C CYS A 86 -2.94 -6.06 1.16
N LYS A 87 -3.71 -7.09 0.82
CA LYS A 87 -3.55 -7.90 -0.38
C LYS A 87 -4.68 -7.56 -1.34
N ILE A 88 -4.34 -7.20 -2.58
CA ILE A 88 -5.30 -6.89 -3.66
C ILE A 88 -4.83 -7.55 -4.96
N ALA A 89 -5.70 -7.65 -5.97
CA ALA A 89 -5.29 -8.03 -7.32
C ALA A 89 -4.35 -6.95 -7.91
N ASP A 90 -3.30 -7.38 -8.62
CA ASP A 90 -2.39 -6.47 -9.30
C ASP A 90 -3.00 -5.95 -10.59
N GLN A 91 -3.42 -4.70 -10.55
CA GLN A 91 -3.91 -3.97 -11.71
C GLN A 91 -3.36 -2.54 -11.74
N PHE A 92 -2.20 -2.32 -11.11
CA PHE A 92 -1.53 -1.03 -11.14
C PHE A 92 -1.01 -0.70 -12.53
N LYS A 93 -0.87 0.60 -12.79
CA LYS A 93 -0.42 1.11 -14.08
C LYS A 93 1.09 1.27 -14.09
N TYR A 94 1.74 0.49 -14.94
CA TYR A 94 3.19 0.50 -15.14
C TYR A 94 3.62 1.17 -16.45
N ASN A 95 2.78 2.05 -17.00
CA ASN A 95 2.99 2.65 -18.32
C ASN A 95 3.80 3.97 -18.31
N ALA A 96 3.88 4.65 -17.16
CA ALA A 96 4.62 5.88 -16.97
C ALA A 96 5.19 5.93 -15.55
N GLY A 97 6.45 6.33 -15.42
CA GLY A 97 7.17 6.32 -14.16
C GLY A 97 8.56 6.91 -14.29
N TRP A 98 9.39 6.70 -13.27
CA TRP A 98 10.77 7.17 -13.23
C TRP A 98 11.73 6.01 -13.08
N GLN A 99 12.92 6.16 -13.69
CA GLN A 99 14.08 5.35 -13.36
C GLN A 99 14.98 6.15 -12.43
N ILE A 100 15.15 5.69 -11.19
CA ILE A 100 15.87 6.39 -10.13
C ILE A 100 17.00 5.51 -9.61
N LYS A 101 18.20 6.07 -9.48
CA LYS A 101 19.31 5.36 -8.83
C LYS A 101 19.02 5.14 -7.35
N GLY A 102 19.41 4.01 -6.79
CA GLY A 102 19.26 3.72 -5.36
C GLY A 102 19.83 4.83 -4.46
N THR A 103 20.97 5.40 -4.85
CA THR A 103 21.62 6.53 -4.13
C THR A 103 20.85 7.85 -4.19
N GLN A 104 19.84 7.96 -5.06
CA GLN A 104 18.99 9.15 -5.22
C GLN A 104 17.57 8.91 -4.70
N LEU A 105 17.25 7.69 -4.25
CA LEU A 105 15.89 7.25 -3.95
C LEU A 105 15.25 8.06 -2.81
N GLU A 106 15.98 8.30 -1.73
CA GLU A 106 15.47 9.11 -0.60
C GLU A 106 15.12 10.53 -1.05
N ASN A 107 16.04 11.20 -1.74
CA ASN A 107 15.83 12.55 -2.23
C ASN A 107 14.67 12.62 -3.23
N PHE A 108 14.54 11.60 -4.09
CA PHE A 108 13.41 11.48 -5.01
C PHE A 108 12.09 11.43 -4.24
N PHE A 109 11.93 10.53 -3.26
CA PHE A 109 10.68 10.43 -2.51
C PHE A 109 10.35 11.70 -1.73
N ARG A 110 11.34 12.31 -1.08
CA ARG A 110 11.15 13.58 -0.35
C ARG A 110 10.62 14.68 -1.25
N ASN A 111 11.25 14.86 -2.42
CA ASN A 111 10.83 15.89 -3.37
C ASN A 111 9.46 15.57 -3.98
N ASN A 112 9.24 14.34 -4.46
CA ASN A 112 8.00 13.97 -5.14
C ASN A 112 6.78 14.03 -4.21
N LEU A 113 6.91 13.54 -2.98
CA LEU A 113 5.84 13.63 -1.98
C LEU A 113 5.54 15.08 -1.59
N SER A 114 6.58 15.91 -1.41
CA SER A 114 6.40 17.33 -1.11
C SER A 114 5.71 18.08 -2.25
N GLU A 115 6.11 17.84 -3.51
CA GLU A 115 5.47 18.42 -4.70
C GLU A 115 4.02 17.95 -4.88
N THR A 116 3.69 16.75 -4.39
CA THR A 116 2.33 16.18 -4.43
C THR A 116 1.41 16.74 -3.33
N GLY A 117 1.99 17.38 -2.31
CA GLY A 117 1.23 18.05 -1.24
C GLY A 117 1.25 17.34 0.12
N PHE A 118 2.08 16.31 0.29
CA PHE A 118 2.31 15.70 1.61
C PHE A 118 3.14 16.62 2.50
N ILE A 119 2.89 16.57 3.82
CA ILE A 119 3.62 17.38 4.80
C ILE A 119 4.86 16.64 5.33
N GLU A 120 5.81 17.39 5.90
CA GLU A 120 7.11 16.85 6.32
C GLU A 120 7.03 15.63 7.25
N SER A 121 6.06 15.59 8.18
CA SER A 121 5.88 14.43 9.06
C SER A 121 5.47 13.16 8.30
N GLU A 122 4.59 13.27 7.31
CA GLU A 122 4.13 12.15 6.48
C GLU A 122 5.27 11.66 5.58
N ILE A 123 6.03 12.59 4.99
CA ILE A 123 7.21 12.29 4.17
C ILE A 123 8.26 11.55 4.99
N LYS A 124 8.53 12.03 6.21
CA LYS A 124 9.47 11.40 7.13
C LYS A 124 9.05 9.97 7.46
N ASP A 125 7.79 9.75 7.84
CA ASP A 125 7.25 8.42 8.14
C ASP A 125 7.36 7.46 6.93
N PHE A 126 7.12 7.98 5.72
CA PHE A 126 7.25 7.21 4.48
C PHE A 126 8.71 6.79 4.25
N VAL A 127 9.64 7.75 4.31
CA VAL A 127 11.06 7.53 4.06
C VAL A 127 11.68 6.58 5.09
N GLU A 128 11.39 6.77 6.39
CA GLU A 128 11.92 5.92 7.46
C GLU A 128 11.48 4.46 7.32
N TYR A 129 10.29 4.22 6.76
CA TYR A 129 9.84 2.87 6.47
C TYR A 129 10.49 2.31 5.20
N TRP A 130 10.42 3.04 4.09
CA TRP A 130 10.72 2.48 2.77
C TRP A 130 12.20 2.45 2.43
N ILE A 131 12.97 3.48 2.78
CA ILE A 131 14.37 3.58 2.37
C ILE A 131 15.22 2.40 2.87
N PRO A 132 15.19 2.03 4.17
CA PRO A 132 15.94 0.86 4.65
C PRO A 132 15.49 -0.47 4.01
N ARG A 133 14.28 -0.51 3.44
CA ARG A 133 13.70 -1.69 2.76
C ARG A 133 13.99 -1.71 1.25
N LEU A 134 14.44 -0.59 0.68
CA LEU A 134 14.66 -0.36 -0.75
C LEU A 134 16.10 0.12 -1.05
N GLU A 135 17.09 -0.02 -0.18
CA GLU A 135 18.45 0.49 -0.48
C GLU A 135 19.39 -0.54 -1.16
N SER A 136 18.92 -1.75 -1.46
CA SER A 136 19.78 -2.83 -1.98
C SER A 136 19.97 -2.87 -3.51
N SER A 137 19.20 -2.11 -4.29
CA SER A 137 19.30 -2.08 -5.76
C SER A 137 20.00 -0.81 -6.28
N ASP A 138 20.74 -0.96 -7.38
CA ASP A 138 21.40 0.15 -8.07
C ASP A 138 20.41 1.11 -8.74
N ASP A 139 19.31 0.56 -9.27
CA ASP A 139 18.26 1.30 -9.97
C ASP A 139 16.87 0.80 -9.55
N TYR A 140 15.91 1.72 -9.55
CA TYR A 140 14.48 1.51 -9.26
C TYR A 140 13.62 2.05 -10.39
N LEU A 141 12.58 1.29 -10.74
CA LEU A 141 11.47 1.78 -11.55
C LEU A 141 10.31 2.10 -10.61
N ILE A 142 9.85 3.35 -10.64
CA ILE A 142 8.86 3.88 -9.71
C ILE A 142 7.62 4.31 -10.50
N TYR A 143 6.44 3.80 -10.12
CA TYR A 143 5.20 3.99 -10.88
C TYR A 143 4.09 4.58 -9.99
N PRO A 144 3.82 5.89 -10.07
CA PRO A 144 2.87 6.52 -9.16
C PRO A 144 1.45 6.07 -9.47
N GLN A 145 0.68 5.73 -8.43
CA GLN A 145 -0.76 5.47 -8.50
C GLN A 145 -1.48 6.56 -7.70
N PHE A 146 -2.39 7.30 -8.33
CA PHE A 146 -3.17 8.36 -7.67
C PHE A 146 -4.60 7.89 -7.34
N CYS A 147 -5.40 8.72 -6.69
CA CYS A 147 -6.78 8.37 -6.27
C CYS A 147 -7.57 7.64 -7.37
N ALA A 148 -7.60 8.17 -8.60
CA ALA A 148 -8.33 7.56 -9.71
C ALA A 148 -7.84 6.15 -10.10
N ASP A 149 -6.58 5.83 -9.83
CA ASP A 149 -5.99 4.51 -10.07
C ASP A 149 -6.21 3.56 -8.88
N ILE A 150 -6.33 4.10 -7.66
CA ILE A 150 -6.44 3.31 -6.42
C ILE A 150 -7.91 3.02 -6.06
N ASP A 151 -8.82 3.98 -6.24
CA ASP A 151 -10.24 3.90 -5.84
C ASP A 151 -10.96 2.64 -6.34
N PRO A 152 -10.69 2.11 -7.56
CA PRO A 152 -11.31 0.86 -8.01
C PRO A 152 -10.94 -0.38 -7.19
N PHE A 153 -9.89 -0.33 -6.36
CA PHE A 153 -9.33 -1.47 -5.63
C PHE A 153 -9.39 -1.30 -4.12
N ILE A 154 -9.15 -0.09 -3.64
CA ILE A 154 -9.17 0.25 -2.22
C ILE A 154 -10.01 1.51 -2.06
N GLU A 155 -11.21 1.36 -1.56
CA GLU A 155 -12.12 2.46 -1.28
C GLU A 155 -12.10 2.77 0.23
N LEU A 156 -12.08 4.05 0.59
CA LEU A 156 -12.20 4.51 1.96
C LEU A 156 -13.60 5.10 2.16
N GLN A 157 -14.37 4.51 3.07
CA GLN A 157 -15.72 4.98 3.42
C GLN A 157 -15.69 5.64 4.79
N PHE A 158 -16.10 6.91 4.83
CA PHE A 158 -16.09 7.73 6.04
C PHE A 158 -17.51 7.95 6.54
N SER A 159 -17.72 7.96 7.86
CA SER A 159 -19.00 8.40 8.43
C SER A 159 -19.27 9.89 8.24
N ASN A 160 -18.22 10.66 7.95
CA ASN A 160 -18.26 12.06 7.56
C ASN A 160 -17.23 12.27 6.45
N GLU A 161 -17.68 12.72 5.28
CA GLU A 161 -16.82 12.88 4.11
C GLU A 161 -15.75 13.95 4.34
N PRO A 162 -14.48 13.69 4.01
CA PRO A 162 -13.44 14.71 4.08
C PRO A 162 -13.64 15.76 2.99
N GLU A 163 -13.23 17.01 3.27
CA GLU A 163 -13.24 18.08 2.25
C GLU A 163 -12.25 17.80 1.11
N SER A 164 -11.19 17.06 1.40
CA SER A 164 -10.18 16.65 0.43
C SER A 164 -9.60 15.28 0.79
N LEU A 165 -9.24 14.51 -0.25
CA LEU A 165 -8.58 13.22 -0.12
C LEU A 165 -7.39 13.16 -1.07
N LEU A 166 -6.19 13.05 -0.50
CA LEU A 166 -4.93 12.88 -1.23
C LEU A 166 -4.44 11.44 -1.07
N ARG A 167 -4.13 10.76 -2.17
CA ARG A 167 -3.59 9.39 -2.17
C ARG A 167 -2.47 9.28 -3.19
N LEU A 168 -1.40 8.61 -2.79
CA LEU A 168 -0.29 8.24 -3.65
C LEU A 168 0.28 6.90 -3.19
N LEU A 169 0.39 5.96 -4.12
CA LEU A 169 1.18 4.72 -3.98
C LEU A 169 2.25 4.71 -5.08
N TYR A 170 3.25 3.84 -4.93
CA TYR A 170 4.32 3.63 -5.91
C TYR A 170 4.45 2.16 -6.29
#